data_AF-A0A7V6N943-F1
#
_entry.id   AF-A0A7V6N943-F1
#
_cell.length_a   1.000
_cell.length_b   1.000
_cell.length_c   1.000
_cell.angle_alpha   90.00
_cell.angle_beta   90.00
_cell.angle_gamma   90.00
#
_symmetry.space_group_name_H-M   'P 1'
#
loop_
_entity.id
_entity.type
_entity.pdbx_description
1 polymer ?
#
loop_
_entity_poly.entity_id
_entity_poly.type
_entity_poly.pdbx_seq_one_letter_code
_entity_poly.pdbx_strand_id
1 'polypeptide(L)'
;MKKHLLFIITLLIAILLSSCGMRRDNPLDPMGDHGITRPGDVTGLNAAMVGSSPDTYVVRLVWNSATPADGYYVYRSLGYNSQYHKVGETIHVAGDQLQDFYHSSQSDETVRPGDYWYRVAAYKTYGENILIGRYTAPVFIRIRP
;
A
#
# COMPACT_ATOMS: atom_id res chain seq x y z
N MET A 1 -25.37 46.31 0.75
CA MET A 1 -24.35 45.48 1.45
C MET A 1 -24.98 44.37 2.31
N LYS A 2 -25.80 44.68 3.33
CA LYS A 2 -26.42 43.66 4.21
C LYS A 2 -27.26 42.58 3.48
N LYS A 3 -28.02 42.96 2.45
CA LYS A 3 -28.83 42.02 1.65
C LYS A 3 -27.98 41.04 0.80
N HIS A 4 -26.87 41.52 0.23
CA HIS A 4 -25.93 40.67 -0.51
C HIS A 4 -25.15 39.74 0.43
N LEU A 5 -24.76 40.24 1.61
CA LEU A 5 -24.14 39.41 2.64
C LEU A 5 -25.08 38.30 3.11
N LEU A 6 -26.36 38.63 3.36
CA LEU A 6 -27.36 37.63 3.75
C LEU A 6 -27.51 36.56 2.67
N PHE A 7 -27.61 36.96 1.40
CA PHE A 7 -27.72 36.05 0.26
C PHE A 7 -26.52 35.10 0.11
N ILE A 8 -25.30 35.61 0.29
CA ILE A 8 -24.07 34.80 0.25
C ILE A 8 -24.07 33.76 1.39
N ILE A 9 -24.53 34.16 2.58
CA ILE A 9 -24.61 33.26 3.74
C ILE A 9 -25.66 32.15 3.49
N THR A 10 -26.83 32.49 2.95
CA THR A 10 -27.84 31.47 2.62
C THR A 10 -27.36 30.53 1.51
N LEU A 11 -26.62 31.03 0.51
CA LEU A 11 -26.05 30.22 -0.56
C LEU A 11 -25.00 29.24 -0.02
N LEU A 12 -24.12 29.67 0.88
CA LEU A 12 -23.13 28.80 1.53
C LEU A 12 -23.78 27.73 2.40
N ILE A 13 -24.83 28.08 3.17
CA ILE A 13 -25.59 27.11 3.98
C ILE A 13 -26.30 26.09 3.08
N ALA A 14 -26.86 26.53 1.95
CA ALA A 14 -27.48 25.62 0.98
C ALA A 14 -26.47 24.66 0.34
N ILE A 15 -25.23 25.09 0.07
CA ILE A 15 -24.14 24.23 -0.43
C ILE A 15 -23.68 23.22 0.63
N LEU A 16 -23.64 23.63 1.90
CA LEU A 16 -23.29 22.73 3.00
C LEU A 16 -24.37 21.68 3.27
N LEU A 17 -25.65 22.03 3.10
CA LEU A 17 -26.78 21.11 3.29
C LEU A 17 -27.10 20.24 2.06
N SER A 18 -26.63 20.63 0.86
CA SER A 18 -26.76 19.84 -0.36
C SER A 18 -25.65 18.80 -0.54
N SER A 19 -24.76 18.66 0.46
CA SER A 19 -23.92 17.46 0.61
C SER A 19 -24.80 16.28 1.02
N CYS A 20 -25.65 15.82 0.10
CA CYS A 20 -26.22 14.49 0.15
C CYS A 20 -25.05 13.50 0.31
N GLY A 21 -25.11 12.69 1.36
CA GLY A 21 -24.04 11.77 1.75
C GLY A 21 -23.58 10.93 0.55
N MET A 22 -22.26 10.79 0.40
CA MET A 22 -21.66 9.90 -0.59
C MET A 22 -22.41 8.56 -0.59
N ARG A 23 -22.86 8.12 -1.77
CA ARG A 23 -23.38 6.77 -1.92
C ARG A 23 -22.29 5.81 -1.45
N ARG A 24 -22.65 4.97 -0.48
CA ARG A 24 -21.78 3.91 0.04
C ARG A 24 -22.05 2.63 -0.74
N ASP A 25 -21.91 2.70 -2.05
CA ASP A 25 -22.05 1.58 -2.98
C ASP A 25 -20.72 0.85 -3.22
N ASN A 26 -19.66 1.24 -2.52
CA ASN A 26 -18.41 0.51 -2.51
C ASN A 26 -18.64 -0.90 -1.89
N PRO A 27 -18.50 -1.98 -2.67
CA PRO A 27 -18.71 -3.34 -2.18
C PRO A 27 -17.68 -3.77 -1.12
N LEU A 28 -16.59 -3.02 -0.97
CA LEU A 28 -15.56 -3.24 0.04
C LEU A 28 -15.62 -2.23 1.21
N ASP A 29 -16.77 -1.59 1.43
CA ASP A 29 -16.96 -0.68 2.56
C ASP A 29 -17.11 -1.47 3.88
N PRO A 30 -16.09 -1.49 4.76
CA PRO A 30 -16.11 -2.30 5.98
C PRO A 30 -17.13 -1.82 7.01
N MET A 31 -17.63 -0.59 6.85
CA MET A 31 -18.63 0.00 7.75
C MET A 31 -20.05 -0.20 7.20
N GLY A 32 -20.19 -0.76 5.99
CA GLY A 32 -21.47 -0.95 5.29
C GLY A 32 -21.86 -2.43 5.19
N ASP A 33 -20.87 -3.33 5.20
CA ASP A 33 -21.05 -4.78 5.17
C ASP A 33 -20.32 -5.44 6.36
N HIS A 34 -21.05 -6.24 7.15
CA HIS A 34 -20.54 -6.95 8.32
C HIS A 34 -19.62 -8.15 7.97
N GLY A 35 -19.50 -8.52 6.69
CA GLY A 35 -18.61 -9.59 6.21
C GLY A 35 -17.22 -9.13 5.76
N ILE A 36 -17.00 -7.82 5.61
CA ILE A 36 -15.72 -7.26 5.15
C ILE A 36 -14.84 -6.93 6.36
N THR A 37 -13.67 -7.55 6.39
CA THR A 37 -12.65 -7.29 7.41
C THR A 37 -11.45 -6.64 6.75
N ARG A 38 -10.98 -5.55 7.35
CA ARG A 38 -9.79 -4.86 6.86
C ARG A 38 -8.56 -5.78 7.02
N PRO A 39 -7.63 -5.81 6.03
CA PRO A 39 -6.36 -6.50 6.21
C PRO A 39 -5.58 -5.96 7.42
N GLY A 40 -4.82 -6.84 8.08
CA GLY A 40 -3.92 -6.46 9.16
C GLY A 40 -2.86 -5.45 8.72
N ASP A 41 -2.37 -4.64 9.65
CA ASP A 41 -1.29 -3.70 9.36
C ASP A 41 0.05 -4.44 9.31
N VAL A 42 0.78 -4.24 8.21
CA VAL A 42 2.15 -4.76 8.07
C VAL A 42 3.09 -3.92 8.93
N THR A 43 3.94 -4.57 9.71
CA THR A 43 4.92 -3.90 10.58
C THR A 43 6.31 -4.53 10.42
N GLY A 44 7.35 -3.85 10.92
CA GLY A 44 8.70 -4.41 10.94
C GLY A 44 9.31 -4.64 9.56
N LEU A 45 8.86 -3.91 8.52
CA LEU A 45 9.47 -4.01 7.19
C LEU A 45 10.96 -3.67 7.27
N ASN A 46 11.77 -4.53 6.70
CA ASN A 46 13.21 -4.36 6.51
C ASN A 46 13.57 -4.77 5.08
N ALA A 47 14.58 -4.11 4.51
CA ALA A 47 15.14 -4.46 3.21
C ALA A 47 16.66 -4.63 3.35
N ALA A 48 17.19 -5.70 2.76
CA ALA A 48 18.62 -5.98 2.73
C ALA A 48 19.03 -6.48 1.34
N MET A 49 20.22 -6.07 0.89
CA MET A 49 20.86 -6.74 -0.23
C MET A 49 21.35 -8.11 0.22
N VAL A 50 21.00 -9.16 -0.52
CA VAL A 50 21.41 -10.55 -0.22
C VAL A 50 22.18 -11.22 -1.35
N GLY A 51 22.26 -10.58 -2.52
CA GLY A 51 23.07 -11.01 -3.64
C GLY A 51 23.53 -9.82 -4.47
N SER A 52 24.83 -9.73 -4.72
CA SER A 52 25.46 -8.81 -5.66
C SER A 52 26.57 -9.58 -6.38
N SER A 53 26.28 -10.01 -7.60
CA SER A 53 27.28 -10.45 -8.58
C SER A 53 27.28 -9.44 -9.74
N PRO A 54 28.29 -9.46 -10.63
CA PRO A 54 28.40 -8.50 -11.73
C PRO A 54 27.10 -8.34 -12.54
N ASP A 55 26.30 -9.41 -12.63
CA ASP A 55 25.08 -9.48 -13.44
C ASP A 55 23.81 -9.70 -12.61
N THR A 56 23.89 -9.77 -11.28
CA THR A 56 22.72 -10.09 -10.43
C THR A 56 22.68 -9.26 -9.15
N TYR A 57 21.59 -8.51 -8.99
CA TYR A 57 21.27 -7.76 -7.77
C TYR A 57 19.99 -8.33 -7.15
N VAL A 58 20.03 -8.64 -5.86
CA VAL A 58 18.87 -9.18 -5.13
C VAL A 58 18.65 -8.42 -3.83
N VAL A 59 17.46 -7.84 -3.70
CA VAL A 59 16.97 -7.23 -2.46
C VAL A 59 15.98 -8.19 -1.81
N ARG A 60 16.28 -8.64 -0.60
CA ARG A 60 15.33 -9.35 0.25
C ARG A 60 14.58 -8.35 1.12
N LEU A 61 13.26 -8.45 1.08
CA LEU A 61 12.35 -7.74 1.97
C LEU A 61 11.77 -8.72 2.97
N VAL A 62 11.69 -8.32 4.24
CA VAL A 62 11.13 -9.12 5.33
C VAL A 62 10.22 -8.23 6.18
N TRP A 63 9.10 -8.76 6.64
CA TRP A 63 8.19 -8.07 7.55
C TRP A 63 7.49 -9.03 8.50
N ASN A 64 6.88 -8.48 9.56
CA ASN A 64 6.02 -9.25 10.46
C ASN A 64 4.74 -9.63 9.74
N SER A 65 4.34 -10.89 9.90
CA SER A 65 3.06 -11.42 9.42
C SER A 65 1.89 -10.58 9.93
N ALA A 66 1.02 -10.13 9.02
CA ALA A 66 -0.19 -9.39 9.32
C ALA A 66 -1.41 -10.33 9.29
N THR A 67 -2.35 -10.13 10.21
CA THR A 67 -3.57 -10.94 10.26
C THR A 67 -4.77 -10.04 10.57
N PRO A 68 -5.91 -10.19 9.85
CA PRO A 68 -6.12 -11.12 8.75
C PRO A 68 -5.46 -10.62 7.44
N ALA A 69 -4.94 -11.53 6.63
CA ALA A 69 -4.38 -11.22 5.30
C ALA A 69 -4.52 -12.46 4.41
N ASP A 70 -4.71 -12.26 3.11
CA ASP A 70 -4.64 -13.35 2.11
C ASP A 70 -3.30 -13.29 1.36
N GLY A 71 -2.69 -12.12 1.30
CA GLY A 71 -1.34 -11.92 0.77
C GLY A 71 -0.85 -10.49 0.97
N TYR A 72 0.23 -10.16 0.30
CA TYR A 72 0.91 -8.88 0.39
C TYR A 72 1.30 -8.37 -0.98
N TYR A 73 1.16 -7.07 -1.19
CA TYR A 73 1.73 -6.36 -2.33
C TYR A 73 2.96 -5.60 -1.92
N VAL A 74 4.01 -5.75 -2.72
CA VAL A 74 5.30 -5.08 -2.54
C VAL A 74 5.41 -3.96 -3.55
N TYR A 75 5.75 -2.77 -3.07
CA TYR A 75 5.88 -1.58 -3.89
C TYR A 75 7.27 -0.98 -3.77
N ARG A 76 7.76 -0.38 -4.85
CA ARG A 76 9.04 0.33 -4.92
C ARG A 76 8.86 1.74 -5.48
N SER A 77 9.69 2.68 -5.02
CA SER A 77 9.83 4.02 -5.59
C SER A 77 11.30 4.43 -5.70
N LEU A 78 11.58 5.38 -6.58
CA LEU A 78 12.88 6.05 -6.72
C LEU A 78 13.03 7.24 -5.75
N GLY A 79 12.00 7.53 -4.93
CA GLY A 79 12.06 8.61 -3.94
C GLY A 79 11.06 8.41 -2.80
N TYR A 80 11.39 8.93 -1.63
CA TYR A 80 10.57 8.76 -0.42
C TYR A 80 9.11 9.23 -0.60
N ASN A 81 8.92 10.40 -1.22
CA ASN A 81 7.62 11.05 -1.50
C ASN A 81 7.15 10.90 -2.96
N SER A 82 7.83 10.06 -3.75
CA SER A 82 7.49 9.84 -5.15
C SER A 82 6.42 8.76 -5.29
N GLN A 83 5.93 8.54 -6.52
CA GLN A 83 4.98 7.47 -6.80
C GLN A 83 5.62 6.10 -6.56
N TYR A 84 4.85 5.19 -5.94
CA TYR A 84 5.22 3.80 -5.71
C TYR A 84 4.52 2.91 -6.72
N HIS A 85 5.26 1.97 -7.30
CA HIS A 85 4.74 0.99 -8.26
C HIS A 85 4.78 -0.40 -7.65
N LYS A 86 3.76 -1.22 -7.91
CA LYS A 86 3.74 -2.63 -7.49
C LYS A 86 4.83 -3.37 -8.26
N VAL A 87 5.72 -4.04 -7.53
CA VAL A 87 6.83 -4.83 -8.09
C VAL A 87 6.72 -6.30 -7.75
N GLY A 88 5.81 -6.66 -6.85
CA GLY A 88 5.65 -8.04 -6.45
C GLY A 88 4.39 -8.29 -5.63
N GLU A 89 4.11 -9.57 -5.48
CA GLU A 89 3.04 -10.12 -4.68
C GLU A 89 3.54 -11.39 -4.01
N THR A 90 3.08 -11.64 -2.79
CA THR A 90 3.30 -12.91 -2.09
C THR A 90 2.05 -13.32 -1.34
N ILE A 91 1.78 -14.63 -1.28
CA ILE A 91 0.63 -15.19 -0.57
C ILE A 91 0.96 -15.29 0.92
N HIS A 92 -0.01 -15.02 1.78
CA HIS A 92 0.20 -15.12 3.23
C HIS A 92 0.43 -16.57 3.65
N VAL A 93 1.56 -16.82 4.29
CA VAL A 93 1.85 -18.13 4.90
C VAL A 93 1.32 -18.13 6.33
N ALA A 94 0.23 -18.84 6.56
CA ALA A 94 -0.40 -18.95 7.88
C ALA A 94 0.52 -19.67 8.88
N GLY A 95 0.63 -19.12 10.10
CA GLY A 95 1.48 -19.65 11.17
C GLY A 95 2.90 -19.08 11.18
N ASP A 96 3.38 -18.53 10.07
CA ASP A 96 4.68 -17.88 10.01
C ASP A 96 4.63 -16.50 10.68
N GLN A 97 5.61 -16.22 11.53
CA GLN A 97 5.76 -14.93 12.21
C GLN A 97 6.30 -13.84 11.28
N LEU A 98 7.11 -14.25 10.29
CA LEU A 98 7.71 -13.37 9.30
C LEU A 98 7.26 -13.78 7.91
N GLN A 99 7.27 -12.83 6.98
CA GLN A 99 7.03 -13.06 5.56
C GLN A 99 8.18 -12.41 4.79
N ASP A 100 8.49 -12.92 3.61
CA ASP A 100 9.57 -12.37 2.79
C ASP A 100 9.26 -12.34 1.29
N PHE A 101 10.04 -11.51 0.59
CA PHE A 101 10.00 -11.35 -0.87
C PHE A 101 11.40 -11.02 -1.39
N TYR A 102 11.78 -11.63 -2.51
CA TYR A 102 13.06 -11.40 -3.17
C TYR A 102 12.82 -10.61 -4.46
N HIS A 103 13.31 -9.38 -4.50
CA HIS A 103 13.28 -8.56 -5.69
C HIS A 103 14.63 -8.65 -6.42
N SER A 104 14.65 -9.36 -7.55
CA SER A 104 15.88 -9.71 -8.28
C SER A 104 15.94 -9.04 -9.65
N SER A 105 17.15 -8.67 -10.08
CA SER A 105 17.43 -8.19 -11.44
C SER A 105 17.16 -9.24 -12.53
N GLN A 106 17.07 -10.52 -12.16
CA GLN A 106 16.69 -11.60 -13.07
C GLN A 106 15.20 -11.60 -13.42
N SER A 107 14.34 -11.11 -12.50
CA SER A 107 12.89 -11.02 -12.69
C SER A 107 12.40 -9.61 -13.01
N ASP A 108 13.16 -8.59 -12.59
CA ASP A 108 12.92 -7.17 -12.88
C ASP A 108 14.25 -6.49 -13.23
N GLU A 109 14.52 -6.28 -14.51
CA GLU A 109 15.76 -5.67 -15.01
C GLU A 109 16.01 -4.23 -14.52
N THR A 110 15.01 -3.61 -13.87
CA THR A 110 15.15 -2.27 -13.27
C THR A 110 15.75 -2.30 -11.87
N VAL A 111 15.95 -3.49 -11.28
CA VAL A 111 16.76 -3.69 -10.07
C VAL A 111 18.24 -3.55 -10.45
N ARG A 112 18.80 -2.35 -10.27
CA ARG A 112 20.18 -1.99 -10.62
C ARG A 112 20.80 -1.15 -9.51
N PRO A 113 22.11 -0.85 -9.53
CA PRO A 113 22.72 0.07 -8.58
C PRO A 113 21.97 1.41 -8.54
N GLY A 114 21.58 1.84 -7.35
CA GLY A 114 20.68 2.99 -7.18
C GLY A 114 20.02 3.04 -5.80
N ASP A 115 19.27 4.11 -5.59
CA ASP A 115 18.53 4.40 -4.36
C ASP A 115 17.05 4.10 -4.53
N TYR A 116 16.50 3.31 -3.61
CA TYR A 116 15.12 2.87 -3.67
C TYR A 116 14.45 2.95 -2.31
N TRP A 117 13.13 3.09 -2.35
CA TRP A 117 12.26 2.99 -1.20
C TRP A 117 11.22 1.92 -1.43
N TYR A 118 11.03 1.05 -0.45
CA TYR A 118 10.04 -0.02 -0.50
C TYR A 118 8.94 0.19 0.53
N ARG A 119 7.72 -0.22 0.17
CA ARG A 119 6.59 -0.35 1.08
C ARG A 119 5.86 -1.65 0.82
N VAL A 120 5.19 -2.16 1.83
CA VAL A 120 4.34 -3.35 1.72
C VAL A 120 2.95 -3.03 2.24
N ALA A 121 1.93 -3.63 1.66
CA ALA A 121 0.57 -3.63 2.20
C ALA A 121 0.00 -5.05 2.13
N ALA A 122 -0.63 -5.49 3.22
CA ALA A 122 -1.44 -6.71 3.20
C ALA A 122 -2.71 -6.47 2.40
N TYR A 123 -3.26 -7.51 1.79
CA TYR A 123 -4.55 -7.46 1.13
C TYR A 123 -5.47 -8.59 1.58
N LYS A 124 -6.77 -8.41 1.31
CA LYS A 124 -7.76 -9.47 1.37
C LYS A 124 -8.59 -9.52 0.09
N THR A 125 -9.01 -10.70 -0.29
CA THR A 125 -9.78 -10.97 -1.51
C THR A 125 -11.23 -11.29 -1.17
N TYR A 126 -12.16 -10.67 -1.89
CA TYR A 126 -13.60 -10.82 -1.77
C TYR A 126 -14.20 -11.04 -3.16
N GLY A 127 -14.21 -12.29 -3.61
CA GLY A 127 -14.53 -12.63 -4.99
C GLY A 127 -13.47 -12.06 -5.94
N GLU A 128 -13.90 -11.20 -6.87
CA GLU A 128 -13.01 -10.51 -7.82
C GLU A 128 -12.40 -9.22 -7.24
N ASN A 129 -12.87 -8.78 -6.07
CA ASN A 129 -12.45 -7.53 -5.45
C ASN A 129 -11.30 -7.74 -4.47
N ILE A 130 -10.40 -6.76 -4.38
CA ILE A 130 -9.25 -6.79 -3.46
C ILE A 130 -9.30 -5.55 -2.57
N LEU A 131 -9.35 -5.78 -1.26
CA LEU A 131 -9.20 -4.74 -0.25
C LEU A 131 -7.74 -4.67 0.17
N ILE A 132 -7.07 -3.56 -0.16
CA ILE A 132 -5.68 -3.30 0.23
C ILE A 132 -5.68 -2.57 1.59
N GLY A 133 -4.83 -3.04 2.51
CA GLY A 133 -4.64 -2.47 3.84
C GLY A 133 -3.74 -1.23 3.84
N ARG A 134 -3.25 -0.84 5.02
CA ARG A 134 -2.29 0.25 5.12
C ARG A 134 -0.97 -0.12 4.48
N TYR A 135 -0.38 0.83 3.76
CA TYR A 135 1.04 0.76 3.41
C TYR A 135 1.90 0.96 4.67
N THR A 136 2.98 0.18 4.78
CA THR A 136 4.05 0.45 5.73
C THR A 136 4.65 1.86 5.52
N ALA A 137 5.38 2.34 6.53
CA ALA A 137 6.37 3.38 6.28
C ALA A 137 7.39 2.91 5.22
N PRO A 138 7.95 3.82 4.41
CA PRO A 138 9.00 3.48 3.45
C PRO A 138 10.26 2.99 4.15
N VAL A 139 10.89 1.96 3.59
CA VAL A 139 12.24 1.55 3.96
C VAL A 139 13.17 1.87 2.80
N PHE A 140 14.25 2.60 3.11
CA PHE A 140 15.30 2.94 2.16
C PHE A 140 16.27 1.76 1.96
N ILE A 141 16.72 1.56 0.74
CA ILE A 141 17.83 0.67 0.41
C ILE A 141 18.66 1.29 -0.73
N ARG A 142 19.99 1.18 -0.63
CA ARG A 142 20.91 1.50 -1.73
C ARG A 142 21.47 0.21 -2.29
N ILE A 143 21.19 -0.07 -3.55
CA ILE A 143 21.84 -1.15 -4.31
C ILE A 143 23.20 -0.63 -4.77
N ARG A 144 24.26 -1.37 -4.43
CA ARG A 144 25.63 -1.06 -4.86
C ARG A 144 26.08 -2.07 -5.93
N PRO A 145 27.03 -1.67 -6.81
CA PRO A 145 27.73 -2.60 -7.68
C PRO A 145 28.41 -3.72 -6.90
#